data_AF-A0A7C6MK63-F1
#
_entry.id   AF-A0A7C6MK63-F1
#
_cell.length_a   1.000
_cell.length_b   1.000
_cell.length_c   1.000
_cell.angle_alpha   90.00
_cell.angle_beta   90.00
_cell.angle_gamma   90.00
#
_symmetry.space_group_name_H-M   'P 1'
#
loop_
_entity.id
_entity.type
_entity.pdbx_description
1 polymer ?
#
loop_
_entity_poly.entity_id
_entity_poly.type
_entity_poly.pdbx_seq_one_letter_code
_entity_poly.pdbx_strand_id
1 'polypeptide(L)'
;MGYRSDVRIMISKKGYDELKKYTDNYLFEKNWGYGNLLNEFDVRAVNNDTVYLGWNDIKWYDYEDYEDVNAIVYGLKHLEENDYSYRFARLGEDYDDYEEKYYDSDSEKENYLEFPSVLREFEDEYIMDLLKVNDNLEK
;
A
#
# COMPACT_ATOMS: atom_id res chain seq x y z
N MET A 1 -10.98 -8.76 16.18
CA MET A 1 -10.66 -9.08 14.78
C MET A 1 -10.93 -7.81 13.99
N GLY A 2 -9.96 -7.36 13.20
CA GLY A 2 -10.11 -6.18 12.36
C GLY A 2 -9.44 -6.46 11.02
N TYR A 3 -10.03 -5.92 9.95
CA TYR A 3 -9.56 -6.02 8.57
C TYR A 3 -8.05 -5.76 8.42
N ARG A 4 -7.38 -6.64 7.70
CA ARG A 4 -5.95 -6.55 7.39
C ARG A 4 -5.76 -6.40 5.88
N SER A 5 -4.62 -5.89 5.48
CA SER A 5 -4.32 -5.63 4.08
C SER A 5 -2.88 -5.98 3.75
N ASP A 6 -2.65 -6.38 2.52
CA ASP A 6 -1.33 -6.39 1.92
C ASP A 6 -1.10 -5.03 1.26
N VAL A 7 0.05 -4.42 1.54
CA VAL A 7 0.39 -3.08 1.03
C VAL A 7 1.71 -3.14 0.29
N ARG A 8 1.76 -2.49 -0.87
CA ARG A 8 2.94 -2.39 -1.73
C ARG A 8 3.17 -0.95 -2.15
N ILE A 9 4.43 -0.54 -2.13
CA ILE A 9 4.88 0.75 -2.62
C ILE A 9 6.04 0.53 -3.59
N MET A 10 5.95 1.11 -4.78
CA MET A 10 7.10 1.33 -5.66
C MET A 10 7.43 2.82 -5.67
N ILE A 11 8.69 3.17 -5.49
CA ILE A 11 9.11 4.56 -5.27
C ILE A 11 10.52 4.78 -5.81
N SER A 12 10.83 6.00 -6.27
CA SER A 12 12.22 6.36 -6.61
C SER A 12 13.10 6.28 -5.36
N LYS A 13 14.41 6.09 -5.51
CA LYS A 13 15.32 6.09 -4.35
C LYS A 13 15.30 7.42 -3.59
N LYS A 14 15.23 8.53 -4.32
CA LYS A 14 15.13 9.87 -3.72
C LYS A 14 13.81 10.02 -2.96
N GLY A 15 12.70 9.59 -3.57
CA GLY A 15 11.41 9.55 -2.90
C GLY A 15 11.45 8.69 -1.65
N TYR A 16 12.09 7.51 -1.67
CA TYR A 16 12.24 6.66 -0.49
C TYR A 16 13.02 7.35 0.63
N ASP A 17 14.13 8.01 0.32
CA ASP A 17 14.93 8.72 1.31
C ASP A 17 14.14 9.87 1.94
N GLU A 18 13.38 10.63 1.14
CA GLU A 18 12.53 11.71 1.64
C GLU A 18 11.34 11.18 2.45
N LEU A 19 10.71 10.07 2.02
CA LEU A 19 9.65 9.40 2.75
C LEU A 19 10.13 8.90 4.12
N LYS A 20 11.34 8.31 4.16
CA LYS A 20 11.95 7.83 5.40
C LYS A 20 12.21 8.98 6.37
N LYS A 21 12.77 10.07 5.88
CA LYS A 21 12.98 11.29 6.66
C LYS A 21 11.66 11.88 7.17
N TYR A 22 10.63 11.96 6.32
CA TYR A 22 9.32 12.47 6.71
C TYR A 22 8.70 11.63 7.84
N THR A 23 8.64 10.31 7.63
CA THR A 23 8.01 9.37 8.57
C THR A 23 8.73 9.34 9.91
N ASP A 24 10.07 9.38 9.93
CA ASP A 24 10.84 9.45 11.17
C ASP A 24 10.55 10.73 11.97
N ASN A 25 10.48 11.88 11.30
CA ASN A 25 10.14 13.15 11.95
C ASN A 25 8.70 13.17 12.46
N TYR A 26 7.74 12.71 11.64
CA TYR A 26 6.33 12.65 12.01
C TYR A 26 6.12 11.81 13.28
N LEU A 27 6.69 10.62 13.31
CA LEU A 27 6.55 9.69 14.44
C LEU A 27 7.25 10.19 15.70
N PHE A 28 8.39 10.86 15.53
CA PHE A 28 9.07 11.53 16.63
C PHE A 28 8.21 12.65 17.25
N GLU A 29 7.60 13.51 16.43
CA GLU A 29 6.71 14.59 16.90
C GLU A 29 5.46 14.06 17.62
N LYS A 30 4.92 12.92 17.17
CA LYS A 30 3.81 12.23 17.81
C LYS A 30 4.19 11.46 19.08
N ASN A 31 5.49 11.40 19.43
CA ASN A 31 6.01 10.57 20.52
C ASN A 31 5.57 9.10 20.39
N TRP A 32 5.59 8.60 19.15
CA TRP A 32 5.11 7.25 18.83
C TRP A 32 6.14 6.18 19.22
N GLY A 33 5.75 5.30 20.14
CA GLY A 33 6.66 4.30 20.72
C GLY A 33 6.77 2.97 19.97
N TYR A 34 5.90 2.72 18.97
CA TYR A 34 5.84 1.42 18.28
C TYR A 34 6.76 1.33 17.05
N GLY A 35 7.45 2.42 16.71
CA GLY A 35 8.42 2.45 15.61
C GLY A 35 7.83 2.87 14.27
N ASN A 36 8.69 2.87 13.25
CA ASN A 36 8.36 3.26 11.88
C ASN A 36 8.25 2.01 11.00
N LEU A 37 7.17 1.87 10.24
CA LEU A 37 6.96 0.77 9.29
C LEU A 37 8.11 0.64 8.29
N LEU A 38 8.78 1.74 7.93
CA LEU A 38 9.94 1.71 7.02
C LEU A 38 11.23 1.12 7.64
N ASN A 39 11.19 0.65 8.89
CA ASN A 39 12.31 -0.05 9.51
C ASN A 39 12.28 -1.56 9.21
N GLU A 40 11.11 -2.14 8.96
CA GLU A 40 10.93 -3.58 8.77
C GLU A 40 9.92 -3.85 7.65
N PHE A 41 10.28 -4.74 6.73
CA PHE A 41 9.48 -5.04 5.54
C PHE A 41 9.33 -6.55 5.37
N ASP A 42 8.14 -7.00 4.96
CA ASP A 42 7.94 -8.39 4.52
C ASP A 42 8.44 -8.60 3.09
N VAL A 43 8.34 -7.54 2.27
CA VAL A 43 8.78 -7.54 0.88
C VAL A 43 9.69 -6.34 0.65
N ARG A 44 10.88 -6.58 0.09
CA ARG A 44 11.80 -5.52 -0.31
C ARG A 44 12.66 -5.92 -1.50
N ALA A 45 12.69 -5.07 -2.53
CA ALA A 45 13.62 -5.17 -3.64
C ALA A 45 14.13 -3.76 -4.02
N VAL A 46 15.40 -3.66 -4.41
CA VAL A 46 16.04 -2.36 -4.72
C VAL A 46 16.90 -2.53 -5.95
N ASN A 47 16.77 -1.62 -6.91
CA ASN A 47 17.70 -1.51 -8.05
C ASN A 47 18.50 -0.19 -7.94
N ASN A 48 19.02 0.34 -9.04
CA ASN A 48 19.81 1.58 -8.98
C ASN A 48 18.97 2.82 -8.65
N ASP A 49 17.70 2.87 -9.03
CA ASP A 49 16.91 4.11 -9.05
C ASP A 49 15.56 3.95 -8.36
N THR A 50 15.14 2.72 -8.05
CA THR A 50 13.81 2.37 -7.55
C THR A 50 13.91 1.43 -6.34
N VAL A 51 12.96 1.60 -5.44
CA VAL A 51 12.70 0.74 -4.29
C VAL A 51 11.28 0.19 -4.42
N TYR A 52 11.15 -1.12 -4.27
CA TYR A 52 9.87 -1.81 -4.10
C TYR A 52 9.83 -2.36 -2.68
N LEU A 53 8.77 -2.03 -1.93
CA LEU A 53 8.63 -2.42 -0.54
C LEU A 53 7.17 -2.74 -0.19
N GLY A 54 6.97 -3.45 0.90
CA GLY A 54 5.62 -3.73 1.38
C GLY A 54 5.54 -4.56 2.64
N TRP A 55 4.31 -4.66 3.12
CA TRP A 55 3.91 -5.38 4.33
C TRP A 55 2.76 -6.31 3.99
N ASN A 56 2.77 -7.49 4.58
CA ASN A 56 1.69 -8.46 4.47
C ASN A 56 0.84 -8.39 5.73
N ASP A 57 -0.47 -8.60 5.57
CA ASP A 57 -1.36 -8.79 6.70
C ASP A 57 -1.25 -7.63 7.71
N ILE A 58 -1.23 -6.37 7.27
CA ILE A 58 -1.11 -5.19 8.14
C ILE A 58 -2.48 -4.54 8.39
N LYS A 59 -2.71 -4.04 9.61
CA LYS A 59 -3.88 -3.18 9.88
C LYS A 59 -3.63 -1.82 9.26
N TRP A 60 -4.19 -1.59 8.07
CA TRP A 60 -4.00 -0.36 7.33
C TRP A 60 -5.16 0.60 7.56
N TYR A 61 -5.13 1.32 8.67
CA TYR A 61 -6.17 2.28 9.04
C TYR A 61 -5.59 3.70 9.17
N ASP A 62 -6.15 4.65 8.42
CA ASP A 62 -5.87 6.09 8.58
C ASP A 62 -6.75 6.67 9.69
N TYR A 63 -6.45 6.30 10.94
CA TYR A 63 -7.15 6.76 12.16
C TYR A 63 -6.15 7.22 13.22
N GLU A 64 -6.62 7.97 14.22
CA GLU A 64 -5.78 8.61 15.26
C GLU A 64 -4.86 7.62 16.02
N ASP A 65 -5.22 6.34 16.10
CA ASP A 65 -4.46 5.33 16.87
C ASP A 65 -3.42 4.55 16.04
N TYR A 66 -3.21 4.88 14.76
CA TYR A 66 -2.28 4.17 13.86
C TYR A 66 -1.26 5.14 13.25
N GLU A 67 -0.50 5.83 14.10
CA GLU A 67 0.39 6.91 13.65
C GLU A 67 1.49 6.44 12.70
N ASP A 68 1.91 5.18 12.80
CA ASP A 68 2.85 4.54 11.87
C ASP A 68 2.28 4.36 10.46
N VAL A 69 0.99 4.03 10.34
CA VAL A 69 0.25 4.04 9.06
C VAL A 69 0.05 5.47 8.56
N ASN A 70 -0.41 6.38 9.44
CA ASN A 70 -0.60 7.79 9.11
C ASN A 70 0.69 8.44 8.59
N ALA A 71 1.84 8.09 9.18
CA ALA A 71 3.14 8.55 8.73
C ALA A 71 3.41 8.18 7.27
N ILE A 72 3.06 6.96 6.84
CA ILE A 72 3.20 6.53 5.44
C ILE A 72 2.20 7.28 4.56
N VAL A 73 0.91 7.31 4.94
CA VAL A 73 -0.14 7.95 4.13
C VAL A 73 0.14 9.43 3.90
N TYR A 74 0.48 10.17 4.96
CA TYR A 74 0.83 11.59 4.87
C TYR A 74 2.21 11.79 4.24
N GLY A 75 3.13 10.85 4.43
CA GLY A 75 4.41 10.83 3.75
C GLY A 75 4.26 10.72 2.23
N LEU A 76 3.40 9.83 1.73
CA LEU A 76 3.11 9.71 0.30
C LEU A 76 2.50 11.00 -0.27
N LYS A 77 1.61 11.65 0.48
CA LYS A 77 1.10 12.98 0.11
C LYS A 77 2.20 14.04 0.08
N HIS A 78 3.11 14.03 1.05
CA HIS A 78 4.28 14.92 1.07
C HIS A 78 5.18 14.69 -0.15
N LEU A 79 5.35 13.45 -0.59
CA LEU A 79 6.10 13.16 -1.83
C LEU A 79 5.46 13.79 -3.05
N GLU A 80 4.14 13.64 -3.21
CA GLU A 80 3.37 14.28 -4.29
C GLU A 80 3.51 15.81 -4.25
N GLU A 81 3.38 16.42 -3.09
CA GLU A 81 3.54 17.88 -2.92
C GLU A 81 4.97 18.38 -3.21
N ASN A 82 5.96 17.50 -3.16
CA ASN A 82 7.38 17.81 -3.40
C ASN A 82 7.94 17.15 -4.68
N ASP A 83 7.05 16.72 -5.58
CA ASP A 83 7.38 16.24 -6.93
C ASP A 83 8.24 14.96 -6.96
N TYR A 84 7.94 13.97 -6.09
CA TYR A 84 8.59 12.65 -6.08
C TYR A 84 7.64 11.53 -6.53
N SER A 85 8.08 10.73 -7.51
CA SER A 85 7.24 9.67 -8.09
C SER A 85 7.02 8.50 -7.12
N TYR A 86 5.79 8.00 -7.07
CA TYR A 86 5.46 6.76 -6.37
C TYR A 86 4.27 6.02 -7.00
N ARG A 87 4.15 4.74 -6.64
CA ARG A 87 3.00 3.86 -6.86
C ARG A 87 2.68 3.19 -5.53
N PHE A 88 1.41 3.20 -5.17
CA PHE A 88 0.87 2.56 -3.99
C PHE A 88 -0.24 1.62 -4.40
N ALA A 89 -0.25 0.42 -3.85
CA ALA A 89 -1.34 -0.54 -3.97
C ALA A 89 -1.65 -1.15 -2.59
N ARG A 90 -2.93 -1.26 -2.26
CA ARG A 90 -3.46 -1.96 -1.09
C ARG A 90 -4.46 -3.01 -1.54
N LEU A 91 -4.30 -4.23 -1.06
CA LEU A 91 -5.25 -5.32 -1.21
C LEU A 91 -5.78 -5.70 0.18
N GLY A 92 -7.06 -5.48 0.42
CA GLY A 92 -7.76 -5.88 1.62
C GLY A 92 -8.19 -7.34 1.62
N GLU A 93 -9.05 -7.69 2.59
CA GLU A 93 -9.52 -9.08 2.78
C GLU A 93 -10.57 -9.49 1.72
N ASP A 94 -11.32 -8.53 1.19
CA ASP A 94 -12.33 -8.76 0.17
C ASP A 94 -11.75 -8.52 -1.24
N TYR A 95 -12.21 -9.29 -2.22
CA TYR A 95 -11.72 -9.26 -3.61
C TYR A 95 -11.84 -7.87 -4.29
N ASP A 96 -12.82 -7.10 -3.86
CA ASP A 96 -13.12 -5.74 -4.31
C ASP A 96 -12.48 -4.66 -3.43
N ASP A 97 -11.91 -4.99 -2.26
CA ASP A 97 -11.14 -4.07 -1.43
C ASP A 97 -9.73 -3.87 -1.99
N TYR A 98 -9.67 -3.27 -3.18
CA TYR A 98 -8.42 -2.89 -3.81
C TYR A 98 -8.33 -1.39 -4.03
N GLU A 99 -7.18 -0.83 -3.68
CA GLU A 99 -6.91 0.59 -3.80
C GLU A 99 -5.55 0.82 -4.46
N GLU A 100 -5.51 1.74 -5.42
CA GLU A 100 -4.29 2.25 -6.05
C GLU A 100 -4.21 3.77 -5.89
N LYS A 101 -3.00 4.26 -5.62
CA LYS A 101 -2.67 5.69 -5.63
C LYS A 101 -1.31 5.86 -6.28
N TYR A 102 -1.10 6.96 -6.97
CA TYR A 102 0.18 7.24 -7.61
C TYR A 102 0.38 8.73 -7.82
N TYR A 103 1.66 9.08 -8.01
CA TYR A 103 2.07 10.36 -8.53
C TYR A 103 3.25 10.17 -9.48
N ASP A 104 3.23 10.91 -10.58
CA ASP A 104 4.31 10.98 -11.57
C ASP A 104 4.99 12.34 -11.46
N SER A 105 6.27 12.32 -11.10
CA SER A 105 7.07 13.54 -11.04
C SER A 105 7.25 14.17 -12.42
N ASP A 106 7.17 15.49 -12.48
CA ASP A 106 7.51 16.26 -13.68
C ASP A 106 9.03 16.47 -13.82
N SER A 107 9.80 16.28 -12.73
CA SER A 107 11.24 16.56 -12.69
C SER A 107 12.14 15.33 -12.55
N GLU A 108 11.63 14.20 -12.06
CA GLU A 108 12.40 12.95 -11.95
C GLU A 108 12.44 12.20 -13.29
N LYS A 109 13.56 11.51 -13.55
CA LYS A 109 13.65 10.61 -14.72
C LYS A 109 12.86 9.32 -14.50
N GLU A 110 12.62 8.99 -13.24
CA GLU A 110 11.85 7.86 -12.75
C GLU A 110 10.35 8.20 -12.68
N ASN A 111 9.85 8.99 -13.63
CA ASN A 111 8.45 9.41 -13.72
C ASN A 111 7.51 8.34 -14.28
N TYR A 112 8.03 7.16 -14.64
CA TYR A 112 7.23 6.01 -15.09
C TYR A 112 7.57 4.77 -14.27
N LEU A 113 7.25 4.83 -12.97
CA LEU A 113 7.37 3.66 -12.11
C LEU A 113 6.29 2.62 -12.48
N GLU A 114 6.68 1.35 -12.43
CA GLU A 114 5.75 0.24 -12.61
C GLU A 114 4.83 0.11 -11.40
N PHE A 115 3.56 -0.20 -11.65
CA PHE A 115 2.64 -0.51 -10.54
C PHE A 115 3.01 -1.85 -9.89
N PRO A 116 2.78 -2.00 -8.58
CA PRO A 116 2.75 -3.33 -7.96
C PRO A 116 1.83 -4.26 -8.74
N SER A 117 2.36 -5.38 -9.24
CA SER A 117 1.59 -6.32 -10.04
C SER A 117 0.67 -7.16 -9.13
N VAL A 118 -0.60 -7.29 -9.51
CA VAL A 118 -1.62 -8.05 -8.79
C VAL A 118 -2.21 -9.11 -9.71
N LEU A 119 -2.31 -10.34 -9.21
CA LEU A 119 -3.03 -11.44 -9.86
C LEU A 119 -4.39 -11.59 -9.15
N ARG A 120 -5.49 -11.49 -9.90
CA ARG A 120 -6.84 -11.79 -9.41
C ARG A 120 -7.46 -12.86 -10.28
N GLU A 121 -8.14 -13.82 -9.65
CA GLU A 121 -8.78 -14.94 -10.31
C GLU A 121 -10.29 -14.90 -10.05
N PHE A 122 -11.08 -15.50 -10.95
CA PHE A 122 -12.52 -15.64 -10.74
C PHE A 122 -12.79 -16.82 -9.80
N GLU A 123 -13.64 -16.61 -8.79
CA GLU A 123 -14.15 -17.69 -7.93
C GLU A 123 -15.36 -18.38 -8.58
N ASP A 124 -15.13 -19.03 -9.71
CA ASP A 124 -16.19 -19.65 -10.53
C ASP A 124 -17.00 -20.70 -9.74
N GLU A 125 -16.35 -21.44 -8.83
CA GLU A 125 -16.99 -22.46 -8.00
C GLU A 125 -18.10 -21.88 -7.12
N TYR A 126 -17.85 -20.71 -6.51
CA TYR A 126 -18.86 -20.00 -5.70
C TYR A 126 -20.10 -19.65 -6.52
N ILE A 127 -19.91 -19.10 -7.72
CA ILE A 127 -21.02 -18.72 -8.61
C ILE A 127 -21.80 -19.97 -9.06
N MET A 128 -21.10 -21.04 -9.44
CA MET A 128 -21.75 -22.30 -9.84
C MET A 128 -22.58 -22.91 -8.70
N ASP A 129 -22.10 -22.85 -7.47
CA ASP A 129 -22.82 -23.38 -6.31
C ASP A 129 -24.03 -22.51 -5.92
N LEU A 130 -23.89 -21.18 -5.99
CA LEU A 130 -25.00 -20.25 -5.80
C LEU A 130 -26.15 -20.53 -6.77
N LEU A 131 -25.85 -20.75 -8.05
CA LEU A 131 -26.87 -21.04 -9.08
C LEU A 131 -27.57 -22.38 -8.84
N LYS A 132 -26.84 -23.43 -8.42
CA LYS A 132 -27.44 -24.73 -8.07
C LYS A 132 -28.38 -24.63 -6.86
N VAL A 133 -28.05 -23.82 -5.86
CA VAL A 133 -28.91 -23.62 -4.67
C VAL A 133 -30.23 -22.98 -5.08
N ASN A 134 -30.19 -21.96 -5.95
CA ASN A 134 -31.41 -21.28 -6.42
C ASN A 134 -32.32 -22.21 -7.24
N ASP A 135 -31.76 -23.06 -8.10
CA ASP A 135 -32.52 -24.07 -8.86
C ASP A 135 -33.24 -25.10 -7.96
N ASN A 136 -32.74 -25.33 -6.75
CA ASN A 136 -33.35 -26.25 -5.78
C ASN A 136 -34.44 -25.59 -4.91
N LEU A 137 -34.51 -24.26 -4.88
CA LEU A 137 -35.56 -23.50 -4.18
C LEU A 137 -36.80 -23.27 -5.04
N GLU A 138 -36.68 -23.37 -6.37
CA GLU A 138 -37.80 -23.23 -7.32
C GLU A 138 -38.53 -24.55 -7.64
N LYS A 139 -38.22 -25.66 -6.95
CA LYS A 139 -38.90 -26.97 -7.06
C LYS A 139 -39.72 -27.30 -5.83
#